data_AF-A0A438BMG6-F1
#
_entry.id   AF-A0A438BMG6-F1
#
_cell.length_a   1.000
_cell.length_b   1.000
_cell.length_c   1.000
_cell.angle_alpha   90.00
_cell.angle_beta   90.00
_cell.angle_gamma   90.00
#
_symmetry.space_group_name_H-M   'P 1'
#
loop_
_entity.id
_entity.type
_entity.pdbx_description
1 polymer ?
#
loop_
_entity_poly.entity_id
_entity_poly.type
_entity_poly.pdbx_seq_one_letter_code
_entity_poly.pdbx_strand_id
1 'polypeptide(L)' 'MDLMTNTLLVVGASPAMLHSLQEILDFTPQAHAPLINVGTLSNVWLLAMTSVVEFAIQFGRPWVLDLVTIGATVSS' A
#
# COMPACT_ATOMS: atom_id res chain seq x y z
N MET A 1 -6.59 2.39 -10.67
CA MET A 1 -6.40 3.39 -9.60
C MET A 1 -5.80 4.64 -10.24
N ASP A 2 -6.55 5.29 -11.13
CA ASP A 2 -5.91 6.15 -12.12
C ASP A 2 -5.60 7.54 -11.56
N LEU A 3 -6.48 8.03 -10.68
CA LEU A 3 -6.30 9.31 -9.98
C LEU A 3 -4.99 9.32 -9.16
N MET A 4 -4.74 8.28 -8.37
CA MET A 4 -3.59 8.21 -7.48
C MET A 4 -2.29 8.14 -8.29
N THR A 5 -2.25 7.27 -9.31
CA THR A 5 -1.12 7.16 -10.25
C THR A 5 -0.83 8.48 -10.96
N ASN A 6 -1.85 9.13 -11.54
CA ASN A 6 -1.67 10.40 -12.24
C ASN A 6 -1.22 11.53 -11.31
N THR A 7 -1.75 11.56 -10.08
CA THR A 7 -1.35 12.55 -9.07
C THR A 7 0.13 12.40 -8.72
N LEU A 8 0.59 11.16 -8.47
CA LEU A 8 1.99 10.87 -8.20
C LEU A 8 2.90 11.22 -9.39
N LEU A 9 2.48 10.89 -10.62
CA LEU A 9 3.24 11.23 -11.83
C LEU A 9 3.40 12.75 -12.00
N VAL A 10 2.33 13.54 -11.78
CA VAL A 10 2.37 15.00 -11.93
C VAL A 10 3.33 15.66 -10.93
N VAL A 11 3.47 15.10 -9.73
CA VAL A 11 4.44 15.60 -8.73
C VAL A 11 5.86 15.02 -8.91
N GLY A 12 6.10 14.30 -10.01
CA GLY A 12 7.41 13.75 -10.36
C GLY A 12 7.78 12.45 -9.64
N ALA A 13 6.83 11.80 -8.97
CA ALA A 13 7.04 10.49 -8.37
C ALA A 13 6.90 9.36 -9.40
N SER A 14 7.35 8.16 -9.03
CA SER A 14 7.23 6.94 -9.84
C SER A 14 6.32 5.92 -9.14
N PRO A 15 5.01 5.93 -9.43
CA PRO A 15 4.05 5.03 -8.80
C PRO A 15 4.14 3.60 -9.34
N ALA A 16 3.97 2.61 -8.46
CA ALA A 16 3.77 1.21 -8.81
C ALA A 16 2.61 0.63 -7.98
N MET A 17 1.65 0.00 -8.64
CA MET A 17 0.46 -0.58 -8.00
C MET A 17 0.59 -2.09 -7.99
N LEU A 18 0.62 -2.68 -6.79
CA LEU A 18 0.88 -4.10 -6.58
C LEU A 18 -0.22 -4.68 -5.70
N HIS A 19 -0.70 -5.87 -6.06
CA HIS A 19 -1.68 -6.63 -5.26
C HIS A 19 -1.27 -8.09 -5.05
N SER A 20 -0.29 -8.57 -5.80
CA SER A 20 0.22 -9.93 -5.69
C SER A 20 1.26 -10.00 -4.56
N LEU A 21 1.11 -10.98 -3.67
CA LEU A 21 2.11 -11.24 -2.63
C LEU A 21 3.49 -11.48 -3.25
N GLN A 22 3.56 -12.24 -4.35
CA GLN A 22 4.83 -12.56 -5.01
C GLN A 22 5.57 -11.30 -5.48
N GLU A 23 4.86 -10.39 -6.16
CA GLU A 23 5.48 -9.15 -6.66
C GLU A 23 5.88 -8.22 -5.52
N ILE A 24 5.11 -8.22 -4.42
CA ILE A 24 5.40 -7.41 -3.22
C ILE A 24 6.73 -7.82 -2.58
N LEU A 25 7.02 -9.11 -2.48
CA LEU A 25 8.29 -9.61 -1.91
C LEU A 25 9.49 -9.09 -2.71
N ASP A 26 9.37 -9.08 -4.04
CA ASP A 26 10.46 -8.67 -4.94
C ASP A 26 10.59 -7.14 -5.03
N PHE A 27 9.47 -6.42 -4.98
CA PHE A 27 9.44 -4.97 -5.25
C PHE A 27 9.62 -4.10 -4.00
N THR A 28 9.06 -4.48 -2.86
CA THR A 28 9.04 -3.63 -1.64
C THR A 28 10.43 -3.19 -1.17
N PRO A 29 11.50 -4.01 -1.23
CA PRO A 29 12.85 -3.58 -0.87
C PRO A 29 13.36 -2.36 -1.68
N GLN A 30 12.89 -2.23 -2.93
CA GLN A 30 13.26 -1.14 -3.83
C GLN A 30 12.34 0.08 -3.71
N ALA A 31 11.16 -0.07 -3.09
CA ALA A 31 10.22 1.03 -2.93
C ALA A 31 10.75 2.09 -1.94
N HIS A 32 10.58 3.37 -2.28
CA HIS A 32 10.96 4.47 -1.40
C HIS A 32 10.00 4.64 -0.21
N ALA A 33 8.70 4.54 -0.48
CA ALA A 33 7.65 4.67 0.53
C ALA A 33 6.40 3.90 0.10
N PRO A 34 6.08 2.76 0.74
CA PRO A 34 4.85 2.04 0.49
C PRO A 34 3.61 2.76 1.07
N LEU A 35 2.50 2.71 0.34
CA LEU A 35 1.18 3.16 0.79
C LEU A 35 0.23 1.96 0.85
N ILE A 36 -0.35 1.69 2.01
CA ILE A 36 -1.40 0.69 2.20
C ILE A 36 -2.74 1.39 2.28
N ASN A 37 -3.59 1.18 1.27
CA ASN A 37 -4.96 1.67 1.26
C ASN A 37 -5.92 0.51 1.53
N VAL A 38 -6.78 0.64 2.56
CA VAL A 38 -7.72 -0.42 2.97
C VAL A 38 -9.16 -0.18 2.51
N GLY A 39 -9.40 0.75 1.58
CA GLY A 39 -10.74 1.15 1.15
C GLY A 39 -11.52 0.09 0.39
N THR A 40 -10.84 -0.90 -0.18
CA THR A 40 -11.44 -2.09 -0.81
C THR A 40 -10.76 -3.35 -0.29
N LEU A 41 -10.58 -3.43 1.03
CA LEU A 41 -9.90 -4.55 1.67
C LEU A 41 -10.58 -5.89 1.34
N SER A 42 -9.76 -6.89 1.02
CA SER A 42 -10.19 -8.28 0.86
C SER A 42 -9.25 -9.20 1.64
N ASN A 43 -9.74 -10.38 2.05
CA ASN A 43 -8.94 -11.36 2.79
C ASN A 43 -7.69 -11.79 2.00
N VAL A 44 -7.76 -11.80 0.67
CA VAL A 44 -6.64 -12.15 -0.21
C VAL A 44 -5.50 -11.14 -0.09
N TRP A 45 -5.82 -9.86 0.13
CA TRP A 45 -4.84 -8.79 0.18
C TRP A 45 -4.26 -8.57 1.58
N LEU A 46 -4.90 -9.06 2.62
CA LEU A 46 -4.49 -8.83 4.00
C LEU A 46 -3.05 -9.32 4.26
N LEU A 47 -2.71 -10.51 3.75
CA LEU A 47 -1.35 -11.07 3.86
C LEU A 47 -0.33 -10.19 3.12
N ALA A 48 -0.62 -9.85 1.87
CA ALA A 48 0.19 -8.97 1.04
C ALA A 48 0.45 -7.61 1.71
N MET A 49 -0.61 -6.96 2.22
CA MET A 49 -0.50 -5.67 2.90
C MET A 49 0.33 -5.75 4.18
N THR A 50 0.18 -6.82 4.95
CA THR A 50 0.97 -7.02 6.19
C THR A 50 2.44 -7.22 5.86
N SER A 51 2.76 -8.04 4.84
CA SER A 51 4.14 -8.24 4.40
C SER A 51 4.81 -6.95 3.94
N VAL A 52 4.11 -6.07 3.20
CA VAL A 52 4.68 -4.75 2.83
C VAL A 52 5.14 -3.96 4.04
N VAL A 53 4.34 -3.96 5.12
CA VAL A 53 4.68 -3.24 6.36
C VAL A 53 5.90 -3.85 7.05
N GLU A 54 5.95 -5.18 7.15
CA GLU A 54 7.10 -5.90 7.70
C GLU A 54 8.38 -5.57 6.94
N PHE A 55 8.33 -5.57 5.60
CA PHE A 55 9.46 -5.19 4.76
C PHE A 55 9.85 -3.73 4.90
N ALA A 56 8.88 -2.81 4.95
CA ALA A 56 9.15 -1.40 5.16
C ALA A 56 9.89 -1.18 6.48
N ILE A 57 9.46 -1.85 7.56
CA ILE A 57 10.14 -1.81 8.86
C ILE A 57 11.55 -2.41 8.76
N GLN A 58 11.70 -3.59 8.16
CA GLN A 58 12.98 -4.29 8.03
C GLN A 58 14.02 -3.45 7.29
N PHE A 59 13.61 -2.74 6.23
CA PHE A 59 14.49 -1.92 5.39
C PHE A 59 14.54 -0.45 5.80
N GLY A 60 13.89 -0.05 6.91
CA GLY A 60 13.87 1.33 7.38
C GLY A 60 13.20 2.30 6.41
N ARG A 61 12.22 1.84 5.62
CA ARG A 61 11.43 2.67 4.70
C ARG A 61 10.26 3.31 5.44
N PRO A 62 10.03 4.63 5.29
CA PRO A 62 8.78 5.22 5.75
C PRO A 62 7.60 4.61 4.98
N TRP A 63 6.48 4.38 5.64
CA TRP A 63 5.28 3.83 5.03
C TRP A 63 4.03 4.56 5.55
N VAL A 64 2.96 4.53 4.78
CA VAL A 64 1.71 5.22 5.09
C VAL A 64 0.55 4.23 5.10
N LEU A 65 -0.30 4.34 6.13
CA LEU A 65 -1.57 3.62 6.22
C LEU A 65 -2.71 4.60 5.94
N ASP A 66 -3.46 4.35 4.87
CA ASP A 66 -4.67 5.08 4.51
C ASP A 66 -5.91 4.30 4.97
N LEU A 67 -6.45 4.71 6.12
CA LEU A 67 -7.54 4.09 6.87
C LEU A 67 -8.93 4.43 6.27
N VAL A 68 -9.09 4.27 4.96
CA VAL A 68 -10.37 4.54 4.29
C VAL A 68 -11.48 3.72 4.97
N THR A 69 -12.54 4.41 5.44
CA THR A 69 -13.72 3.89 6.15
C THR A 69 -13.58 3.47 7.62
N ILE A 70 -12.40 3.49 8.24
CA ILE A 70 -12.31 3.24 9.70
C ILE A 70 -12.95 4.42 10.44
N GLY A 71 -14.18 4.19 10.92
CA GLY A 71 -15.08 5.18 11.51
C GLY A 71 -16.39 5.42 10.74
N ALA A 72 -16.50 4.97 9.49
CA ALA A 72 -17.74 5.02 8.71
C ALA A 72 -18.64 3.77 8.94
N THR A 73 -18.03 2.64 9.27
CA THR A 73 -18.69 1.45 9.81
C THR A 73 -18.56 1.43 11.32
N VAL A 74 -19.44 2.18 11.99
CA VAL A 74 -19.81 1.86 13.37
C VAL A 74 -20.65 0.58 13.28
N SER A 75 -20.12 -0.54 13.79
CA SER A 75 -20.94 -1.73 13.97
C SER A 75 -22.12 -1.37 14.86
N SER A 76 -23.33 -1.39 14.28
CA SER A 76 -24.59 -1.55 15.01
C SER A 76 -24.66 -2.93 15.64
#